data_AF-A0A962ZCD6-F1
#
_entry.id   AF-A0A962ZCD6-F1
#
_cell.length_a   1.000
_cell.length_b   1.000
_cell.length_c   1.000
_cell.angle_alpha   90.00
_cell.angle_beta   90.00
_cell.angle_gamma   90.00
#
_symmetry.space_group_name_H-M   'P 1'
#
loop_
_entity.id
_entity.type
_entity.pdbx_description
1 polymer ?
#
loop_
_entity_poly.entity_id
_entity_poly.type
_entity_poly.pdbx_seq_one_letter_code
_entity_poly.pdbx_strand_id
1 'polypeptide(L)' 'IVMQNGAVVEQGPAEEIFARPREPYTRTLMAAAVEGKVARGKGKAGWIR' A
#
# COMPACT_ATOMS: atom_id res chain seq x y z
N ILE A 1 -13.87 -2.03 3.02
CA ILE A 1 -14.00 -0.59 3.36
C ILE A 1 -12.60 -0.01 3.54
N VAL A 2 -12.39 1.24 3.14
CA VAL A 2 -11.19 2.03 3.43
C VAL A 2 -11.60 3.17 4.37
N MET A 3 -10.84 3.35 5.44
CA MET A 3 -11.12 4.35 6.47
C MET A 3 -9.95 5.33 6.62
N GLN A 4 -10.27 6.59 6.90
CA GLN A 4 -9.32 7.63 7.25
C GLN A 4 -9.92 8.49 8.36
N ASN A 5 -9.16 8.76 9.42
CA ASN A 5 -9.58 9.62 10.54
C ASN A 5 -10.93 9.22 11.16
N GLY A 6 -11.20 7.91 11.28
CA GLY A 6 -12.45 7.40 11.84
C GLY A 6 -13.67 7.46 10.91
N ALA A 7 -13.51 7.95 9.67
CA ALA A 7 -14.57 7.98 8.68
C ALA A 7 -14.31 6.95 7.57
N VAL A 8 -15.38 6.38 7.02
CA VAL A 8 -15.31 5.59 5.79
C VAL A 8 -15.14 6.57 4.63
N VAL A 9 -14.02 6.45 3.92
CA VAL A 9 -13.73 7.28 2.74
C VAL A 9 -14.06 6.55 1.45
N GLU A 10 -13.91 5.22 1.41
CA GLU A 10 -14.28 4.42 0.23
C GLU A 10 -14.85 3.06 0.62
N GLN A 11 -15.89 2.62 -0.10
CA GLN A 11 -16.55 1.34 0.11
C GLN A 11 -16.96 0.72 -1.23
N GLY A 12 -16.84 -0.61 -1.31
CA GLY A 12 -17.13 -1.39 -2.50
C GLY A 12 -16.46 -2.77 -2.43
N PRO A 13 -16.65 -3.60 -3.47
CA PRO A 13 -15.90 -4.84 -3.63
C PRO A 13 -14.39 -4.57 -3.59
N ALA A 14 -13.63 -5.46 -2.96
CA ALA A 14 -12.19 -5.30 -2.86
C ALA A 14 -11.55 -5.16 -4.25
N GLU A 15 -11.95 -6.01 -5.18
CA GLU A 15 -11.47 -6.02 -6.57
C GLU A 15 -11.62 -4.65 -7.25
N GLU A 16 -12.76 -3.99 -7.06
CA GLU A 16 -13.00 -2.66 -7.63
C GLU A 16 -12.12 -1.60 -6.96
N ILE A 17 -11.97 -1.63 -5.64
CA ILE A 17 -11.12 -0.68 -4.89
C ILE A 17 -9.65 -0.84 -5.28
N PHE A 18 -9.18 -2.07 -5.51
CA PHE A 18 -7.81 -2.34 -5.95
C PHE A 18 -7.59 -1.96 -7.42
N ALA A 19 -8.54 -2.24 -8.30
CA ALA A 19 -8.39 -1.96 -9.74
C ALA A 19 -8.63 -0.49 -10.10
N ARG A 20 -9.57 0.17 -9.41
CA ARG A 20 -10.07 1.51 -9.74
C ARG A 20 -10.37 2.33 -8.47
N PRO A 21 -9.35 2.60 -7.63
CA PRO A 21 -9.54 3.42 -6.42
C PRO A 21 -10.05 4.82 -6.77
N ARG A 22 -11.19 5.20 -6.18
CA ARG A 22 -11.87 6.47 -6.45
C ARG A 22 -11.32 7.60 -5.58
N GLU A 23 -10.99 7.31 -4.32
CA GLU A 23 -10.51 8.32 -3.40
C GLU A 23 -9.00 8.61 -3.55
N PRO A 24 -8.57 9.88 -3.46
CA PRO A 24 -7.16 10.25 -3.50
C PRO A 24 -6.32 9.52 -2.44
N TYR A 25 -6.84 9.42 -1.20
CA TYR A 25 -6.17 8.73 -0.12
C TYR A 25 -5.96 7.24 -0.42
N THR A 26 -6.98 6.56 -0.96
CA THR A 26 -6.87 5.16 -1.38
C THR A 26 -5.81 4.99 -2.46
N ARG A 27 -5.71 5.90 -3.44
CA ARG A 27 -4.66 5.86 -4.49
C ARG A 27 -3.25 5.96 -3.89
N THR A 28 -3.05 6.85 -2.92
CA THR A 28 -1.77 7.00 -2.23
C THR A 28 -1.37 5.70 -1.51
N LEU A 29 -2.32 5.05 -0.82
CA LEU A 29 -2.06 3.75 -0.18
C LEU A 29 -1.66 2.67 -1.19
N MET A 30 -2.34 2.61 -2.33
CA MET A 30 -2.00 1.65 -3.40
C MET A 30 -0.60 1.88 -3.96
N ALA A 31 -0.23 3.14 -4.23
CA ALA A 31 1.11 3.49 -4.70
C ALA A 31 2.20 3.07 -3.71
N ALA A 32 2.03 3.40 -2.42
CA ALA A 32 2.98 3.03 -1.37
C ALA A 32 3.13 1.49 -1.21
N ALA A 33 2.04 0.74 -1.36
CA ALA A 33 2.06 -0.71 -1.26
C ALA A 33 2.84 -1.40 -2.40
N VAL A 34 2.87 -0.78 -3.59
CA VAL A 34 3.66 -1.26 -4.74
C VAL A 34 5.15 -0.94 -4.56
N GLU A 35 5.48 0.25 -4.06
CA GLU A 35 6.87 0.68 -3.84
C GLU A 35 7.57 -0.11 -2.72
N GLY A 36 6.83 -0.52 -1.68
CA GLY A 36 7.36 -1.23 -0.51
C GLY A 36 7.84 -2.67 -0.75
N LYS A 37 7.60 -3.27 -1.93
CA LYS A 37 7.96 -4.68 -2.22
C LYS A 37 9.37 -4.88 -2.81
N VAL A 38 10.10 -3.82 -3.15
CA VAL A 38 11.43 -3.96 -3.79
C VAL A 38 12.60 -3.82 -2.80
N ALA A 39 12.36 -3.31 -1.59
CA ALA A 39 13.44 -2.95 -0.65
C ALA A 39 13.81 -4.02 0.40
N ARG A 40 13.30 -5.25 0.32
CA ARG A 40 13.63 -6.31 1.30
C ARG A 40 14.46 -7.42 0.65
N GLY A 41 15.74 -7.13 0.42
CA GLY A 41 16.66 -8.08 -0.18
C GLY A 41 18.12 -7.62 -0.27
N LYS A 42 18.66 -6.93 0.74
CA LYS A 42 20.13 -6.80 0.91
C LYS A 42 20.53 -6.98 2.38
N GLY A 43 20.42 -8.22 2.83
CA GLY A 43 21.06 -8.68 4.06
C GLY A 43 22.58 -8.58 3.92
N LYS A 44 23.21 -7.98 4.92
CA LYS A 44 24.64 -7.68 5.01
C LYS A 44 25.47 -8.98 4.99
N ALA A 45 26.04 -9.33 3.84
CA ALA A 45 27.15 -10.27 3.76
C ALA A 45 28.46 -9.46 3.82
N GLY A 46 29.20 -9.52 4.94
CA GLY A 46 30.57 -8.99 4.94
C GLY A 46 31.10 -8.31 6.21
N TRP A 47 30.55 -8.56 7.40
CA TRP A 47 31.13 -8.03 8.65
C TRP A 47 31.53 -9.16 9.60
N ILE A 48 32.31 -10.12 9.09
CA ILE A 48 33.12 -11.02 9.92
C ILE A 48 34.44 -11.22 9.17
N ARG A 49 35.38 -10.31 9.38
CA ARG A 49 36.83 -10.54 9.35
C ARG A 49 37.46 -9.58 10.35
#